data_AF-A0A2A4WFC8-F1
#
_entry.id   AF-A0A2A4WFC8-F1
#
_cell.length_a   1.000
_cell.length_b   1.000
_cell.length_c   1.000
_cell.angle_alpha   90.00
_cell.angle_beta   90.00
_cell.angle_gamma   90.00
#
_symmetry.space_group_name_H-M   'P 1'
#
loop_
_entity.id
_entity.type
_entity.pdbx_description
1 polymer ?
#
loop_
_entity_poly.entity_id
_entity_poly.type
_entity_poly.pdbx_seq_one_letter_code
_entity_poly.pdbx_strand_id
1 'polypeptide(L)'
;MALSLEMKALLGDLLVFGGGIGGLVGMILLPVMYFRLTRKYDPMFPDHANLTDGIGIQGEINRAGRYMWCIIRRNLSQRNERIRNITGGYDFRGNASLFDIILCYSTLFFGSVMLVSAVTFFIFTKILGIDL
;
A
#
# COMPACT_ATOMS: atom_id res chain seq x y z
N MET A 1 4.38 6.15 33.25
CA MET A 1 4.33 7.57 32.87
C MET A 1 2.86 7.98 32.83
N ALA A 2 2.45 8.99 33.60
CA ALA A 2 1.05 9.43 33.59
C ALA A 2 0.85 10.47 32.49
N LEU A 3 0.09 10.12 31.46
CA LEU A 3 -0.36 11.05 30.42
C LEU A 3 -1.57 11.83 30.93
N SER A 4 -1.68 13.11 30.53
CA SER A 4 -2.88 13.89 30.79
C SER A 4 -4.09 13.28 30.05
N LEU A 5 -5.30 13.51 30.59
CA LEU A 5 -6.54 13.02 30.00
C LEU A 5 -6.70 13.52 28.54
N GLU A 6 -6.36 14.78 28.29
CA GLU A 6 -6.39 15.40 26.95
C GLU A 6 -5.46 14.68 25.97
N MET A 7 -4.25 14.31 26.41
CA MET A 7 -3.29 13.62 25.56
C MET A 7 -3.73 12.18 25.27
N LYS A 8 -4.38 11.51 26.24
CA LYS A 8 -4.98 10.20 26.01
C LYS A 8 -6.12 10.27 25.00
N ALA A 9 -7.01 11.26 25.12
CA ALA A 9 -8.11 11.45 24.18
C ALA A 9 -7.60 11.74 22.76
N LEU A 10 -6.62 12.64 22.61
CA LEU A 10 -6.00 12.95 21.33
C LEU A 10 -5.36 11.72 20.67
N LEU A 11 -4.63 10.93 21.45
CA LEU A 11 -4.03 9.69 20.97
C LEU A 11 -5.10 8.65 20.59
N GLY A 12 -6.14 8.50 21.40
CA GLY A 12 -7.29 7.64 21.12
C GLY A 12 -7.96 8.01 19.80
N ASP A 13 -8.26 9.30 19.59
CA ASP A 13 -8.84 9.79 18.33
C ASP A 13 -7.92 9.50 17.14
N LEU A 14 -6.62 9.82 17.25
CA LEU A 14 -5.66 9.58 16.17
C LEU A 14 -5.55 8.10 15.79
N LEU A 15 -5.71 7.20 16.76
CA LEU A 15 -5.71 5.76 16.56
C LEU A 15 -7.02 5.25 15.95
N VAL A 16 -8.17 5.76 16.39
CA VAL A 16 -9.49 5.41 15.83
C VAL A 16 -9.62 5.91 14.39
N PHE A 17 -9.23 7.14 14.12
CA PHE A 17 -9.28 7.70 12.77
C PHE A 17 -8.25 7.05 11.85
N GLY A 18 -7.00 6.94 12.28
CA GLY A 18 -5.93 6.39 11.44
C GLY A 18 -6.02 4.88 11.24
N GLY A 19 -6.21 4.12 12.33
CA GLY A 19 -6.34 2.67 12.28
C GLY A 19 -7.72 2.20 11.80
N GLY A 20 -8.79 2.83 12.29
CA GLY A 20 -10.16 2.46 11.96
C GLY A 20 -10.60 2.94 10.58
N ILE A 21 -10.82 4.26 10.42
CA ILE A 21 -11.31 4.81 9.15
C ILE A 21 -10.27 4.64 8.04
N GLY A 22 -9.01 4.97 8.33
CA GLY A 22 -7.91 4.78 7.37
C GLY A 22 -7.76 3.32 6.94
N GLY A 23 -7.86 2.38 7.88
CA GLY A 23 -7.85 0.95 7.59
C GLY A 23 -9.05 0.50 6.75
N LEU A 24 -10.27 0.97 7.06
CA LEU A 24 -11.46 0.64 6.29
C LEU A 24 -11.40 1.15 4.86
N VAL A 25 -10.97 2.40 4.67
CA VAL A 25 -10.75 2.95 3.33
C VAL A 25 -9.67 2.15 2.59
N GLY A 26 -8.55 1.83 3.26
CA GLY A 26 -7.49 0.98 2.71
C GLY A 26 -7.99 -0.40 2.26
N MET A 27 -8.83 -1.06 3.07
CA MET A 27 -9.42 -2.36 2.75
C MET A 27 -10.36 -2.31 1.54
N ILE A 28 -10.98 -1.16 1.24
CA ILE A 28 -11.80 -0.97 0.05
C ILE A 28 -10.92 -0.67 -1.17
N LEU A 29 -9.95 0.24 -1.01
CA LEU A 29 -9.08 0.66 -2.11
C LEU A 29 -8.19 -0.48 -2.61
N LEU A 30 -7.74 -1.37 -1.73
CA LEU A 30 -6.80 -2.44 -2.09
C LEU A 30 -7.38 -3.46 -3.09
N PRO A 31 -8.60 -4.02 -2.90
CA PRO A 31 -9.28 -4.82 -3.91
C PRO A 31 -9.56 -4.06 -5.21
N VAL A 32 -10.01 -2.81 -5.12
CA VAL A 32 -10.29 -1.97 -6.30
C VAL A 32 -9.02 -1.78 -7.13
N MET A 33 -7.92 -1.44 -6.46
CA MET A 33 -6.59 -1.33 -7.07
C MET A 33 -6.14 -2.67 -7.64
N TYR A 34 -6.25 -3.76 -6.89
CA TYR A 34 -5.88 -5.09 -7.36
C TYR A 34 -6.58 -5.43 -8.68
N PHE A 35 -7.90 -5.40 -8.72
CA PHE A 35 -8.66 -5.73 -9.94
C PHE A 35 -8.38 -4.76 -11.08
N ARG A 36 -8.22 -3.46 -10.77
CA ARG A 36 -7.95 -2.44 -11.78
C ARG A 36 -6.60 -2.64 -12.45
N LEU A 37 -5.54 -2.84 -11.66
CA LEU A 37 -4.18 -2.95 -12.18
C LEU A 37 -3.95 -4.31 -12.86
N THR A 38 -4.36 -5.42 -12.24
CA THR A 38 -4.18 -6.77 -12.82
C THR A 38 -4.93 -6.92 -14.14
N ARG A 39 -6.20 -6.51 -14.22
CA ARG A 39 -6.98 -6.56 -15.47
C ARG A 39 -6.36 -5.73 -16.59
N LYS A 40 -5.63 -4.66 -16.26
CA LYS A 40 -4.95 -3.80 -17.24
C LYS A 40 -3.60 -4.38 -17.66
N TYR A 41 -2.77 -4.79 -16.71
CA TYR A 41 -1.35 -5.07 -16.94
C TYR A 41 -1.02 -6.56 -17.11
N ASP A 42 -1.74 -7.48 -16.48
CA ASP A 42 -1.47 -8.91 -16.63
C ASP A 42 -1.57 -9.36 -18.11
N PRO A 43 -2.58 -8.92 -18.90
CA PRO A 43 -2.66 -9.28 -20.32
C PRO A 43 -1.53 -8.68 -21.18
N MET A 44 -0.85 -7.63 -20.70
CA MET A 44 0.23 -6.98 -21.43
C MET A 44 1.58 -7.69 -21.25
N PHE A 45 1.74 -8.48 -20.19
CA PHE A 45 2.99 -9.12 -19.82
C PHE A 45 2.78 -10.62 -19.59
N PRO A 46 3.03 -11.48 -20.59
CA PRO A 46 2.78 -12.93 -20.49
C PRO A 46 3.46 -13.58 -19.28
N ASP A 47 4.65 -13.10 -18.89
CA ASP A 47 5.41 -13.58 -17.74
C ASP A 47 5.14 -12.81 -16.44
N HIS A 48 3.99 -12.14 -16.32
CA HIS A 48 3.62 -11.32 -15.15
C HIS A 48 3.66 -12.09 -13.83
N ALA A 49 3.40 -13.41 -13.84
CA ALA A 49 3.52 -14.26 -12.65
C ALA A 49 4.93 -14.21 -12.05
N ASN A 50 5.96 -14.05 -12.89
CA ASN A 50 7.35 -13.96 -12.46
C ASN A 50 7.70 -12.61 -11.85
N LEU A 51 6.78 -11.65 -11.67
CA LEU A 51 7.06 -10.38 -10.99
C LEU A 51 7.27 -10.52 -9.47
N THR A 52 6.94 -11.69 -8.93
CA THR A 52 7.07 -12.03 -7.51
C THR A 52 7.41 -13.50 -7.33
N ASP A 53 8.05 -13.83 -6.21
CA ASP A 53 8.25 -15.22 -5.77
C ASP A 53 7.11 -15.71 -4.87
N GLY A 54 6.14 -14.83 -4.57
CA GLY A 54 4.96 -15.18 -3.78
C GLY A 54 4.04 -16.13 -4.55
N ILE A 55 3.51 -17.13 -3.86
CA ILE A 55 2.56 -18.10 -4.41
C ILE A 55 1.16 -17.80 -3.87
N GLY A 56 0.13 -18.12 -4.66
CA GLY A 56 -1.27 -17.93 -4.27
C GLY A 56 -1.62 -16.47 -4.00
N ILE A 57 -2.44 -16.21 -2.98
CA ILE A 57 -2.93 -14.87 -2.65
C ILE A 57 -1.80 -13.87 -2.40
N GLN A 58 -0.71 -14.30 -1.77
CA GLN A 58 0.44 -13.42 -1.53
C GLN A 58 1.12 -13.01 -2.85
N GLY A 59 1.23 -13.93 -3.81
CA GLY A 59 1.72 -13.64 -5.15
C GLY A 59 0.84 -12.60 -5.86
N GLU A 60 -0.47 -12.79 -5.83
CA GLU A 60 -1.46 -11.87 -6.41
C GLU A 60 -1.34 -10.44 -5.84
N ILE A 61 -1.28 -10.32 -4.50
CA ILE A 61 -1.11 -9.03 -3.82
C ILE A 61 0.22 -8.39 -4.19
N ASN A 62 1.32 -9.17 -4.14
CA ASN A 62 2.65 -8.66 -4.48
C ASN A 62 2.71 -8.17 -5.92
N ARG A 63 2.11 -8.89 -6.87
CA ARG A 63 2.07 -8.51 -8.29
C ARG A 63 1.36 -7.17 -8.48
N ALA A 64 0.15 -7.02 -7.92
CA ALA A 64 -0.56 -5.74 -7.97
C ALA A 64 0.24 -4.62 -7.29
N GLY A 65 0.89 -4.91 -6.16
CA GLY A 65 1.80 -3.99 -5.48
C GLY A 65 3.00 -3.58 -6.33
N ARG A 66 3.55 -4.47 -7.18
CA ARG A 66 4.63 -4.15 -8.12
C ARG A 66 4.15 -3.19 -9.21
N TYR A 67 2.95 -3.36 -9.74
CA TYR A 67 2.38 -2.39 -10.71
C TYR A 67 2.15 -1.03 -10.07
N MET A 68 1.51 -1.00 -8.90
CA MET A 68 1.33 0.20 -8.10
C MET A 68 2.67 0.92 -7.86
N TRP A 69 3.71 0.16 -7.48
CA TRP A 69 5.05 0.71 -7.28
C TRP A 69 5.64 1.34 -8.54
N CYS A 70 5.49 0.70 -9.70
CA CYS A 70 5.96 1.24 -10.97
C CYS A 70 5.19 2.51 -11.39
N ILE A 71 3.91 2.62 -11.03
CA ILE A 71 3.09 3.82 -11.27
C ILE A 71 3.46 4.95 -10.31
N ILE A 72 3.76 4.66 -9.04
CA ILE A 72 4.12 5.69 -8.06
C ILE A 72 5.56 6.19 -8.28
N ARG A 73 6.50 5.29 -8.61
CA ARG A 73 7.92 5.62 -8.72
C ARG A 73 8.44 5.52 -10.16
N ARG A 74 8.34 6.65 -10.87
CA ARG A 74 8.78 6.83 -12.26
C ARG A 74 10.19 6.30 -12.58
N ASN A 75 11.14 6.44 -11.64
CA ASN A 75 12.56 6.16 -11.90
C ASN A 75 13.08 4.85 -11.30
N LEU A 76 12.26 4.11 -10.54
CA LEU A 76 12.72 2.91 -9.81
C LEU A 76 12.29 1.59 -10.45
N SER A 77 11.24 1.57 -11.28
CA SER A 77 10.94 0.43 -12.14
C SER A 77 12.12 0.11 -13.07
N GLN A 78 12.83 1.14 -13.53
CA GLN A 78 14.04 1.01 -14.34
C GLN A 78 15.24 0.39 -13.60
N ARG A 79 15.24 0.38 -12.26
CA ARG A 79 16.34 -0.17 -11.45
C ARG A 79 16.15 -1.64 -11.05
N ASN A 80 14.94 -2.18 -11.15
CA ASN A 80 14.70 -3.59 -10.85
C ASN A 80 14.78 -4.40 -12.16
N GLU A 81 15.93 -5.02 -12.38
CA GLU A 81 16.25 -5.78 -13.60
C GLU A 81 15.19 -6.85 -13.91
N ARG A 82 14.69 -7.54 -12.88
CA ARG A 82 13.60 -8.53 -13.03
C ARG A 82 12.34 -7.92 -13.61
N ILE A 83 11.90 -6.77 -13.08
CA ILE A 83 10.71 -6.07 -13.60
C ILE A 83 10.96 -5.60 -15.02
N ARG A 84 12.13 -5.04 -15.31
CA ARG A 84 12.49 -4.56 -16.65
C ARG A 84 12.51 -5.70 -17.67
N ASN A 85 13.06 -6.86 -17.32
CA ASN A 85 13.12 -8.03 -18.19
C ASN A 85 11.72 -8.55 -18.52
N ILE A 86 10.82 -8.61 -17.53
CA ILE A 86 9.44 -9.09 -17.72
C ILE A 86 8.58 -8.07 -18.50
N THR A 87 8.78 -6.78 -18.23
CA THR A 87 7.91 -5.71 -18.77
C THR A 87 8.47 -5.05 -20.02
N GLY A 88 9.64 -5.47 -20.50
CA GLY A 88 10.32 -4.85 -21.64
C GLY A 88 10.68 -3.37 -21.42
N GLY A 89 10.75 -2.91 -20.17
CA GLY A 89 10.99 -1.50 -19.85
C GLY A 89 9.78 -0.58 -20.05
N TYR A 90 8.55 -1.13 -20.04
CA TYR A 90 7.31 -0.36 -20.16
C TYR A 90 7.23 0.83 -19.17
N ASP A 91 6.85 2.00 -19.67
CA ASP A 91 6.63 3.19 -18.84
C ASP A 91 5.24 3.15 -18.19
N PHE A 92 5.15 2.51 -17.02
CA PHE A 92 3.93 2.44 -16.24
C PHE A 92 3.38 3.80 -15.85
N ARG A 93 4.24 4.77 -15.49
CA ARG A 93 3.80 6.09 -15.04
C ARG A 93 3.25 6.90 -16.21
N GLY A 94 3.98 6.94 -17.32
CA GLY A 94 3.58 7.70 -18.51
C GLY A 94 2.28 7.20 -19.13
N ASN A 95 1.99 5.91 -18.99
CA ASN A 95 0.78 5.27 -19.54
C ASN A 95 -0.32 4.99 -18.49
N ALA A 96 -0.13 5.42 -17.23
CA ALA A 96 -1.17 5.31 -16.22
C ALA A 96 -2.25 6.37 -16.44
N SER A 97 -3.51 5.99 -16.31
CA SER A 97 -4.58 6.99 -16.28
C SER A 97 -4.50 7.79 -14.98
N LEU A 98 -5.05 9.02 -14.98
CA LEU A 98 -5.10 9.83 -13.76
C LEU A 98 -5.80 9.08 -12.61
N PHE A 99 -6.85 8.33 -12.92
CA PHE A 99 -7.53 7.48 -11.96
C PHE A 99 -6.61 6.41 -11.35
N ASP A 100 -5.83 5.69 -12.18
CA ASP A 100 -4.89 4.68 -11.68
C ASP A 100 -3.82 5.31 -10.76
N ILE A 101 -3.36 6.51 -11.11
CA ILE A 101 -2.39 7.28 -10.31
C ILE A 101 -2.98 7.66 -8.95
N ILE A 102 -4.17 8.26 -8.94
CA ILE A 102 -4.86 8.65 -7.71
C ILE A 102 -5.10 7.42 -6.84
N LEU A 103 -5.64 6.35 -7.44
CA LEU A 103 -5.92 5.10 -6.75
C LEU A 103 -4.66 4.53 -6.08
N CYS A 104 -3.53 4.49 -6.79
CA CYS A 104 -2.26 4.03 -6.24
C CYS A 104 -1.79 4.90 -5.06
N TYR A 105 -1.82 6.23 -5.20
CA TYR A 105 -1.40 7.13 -4.12
C TYR A 105 -2.34 7.08 -2.91
N SER A 106 -3.66 7.04 -3.13
CA SER A 106 -4.64 6.90 -2.05
C SER A 106 -4.45 5.58 -1.32
N THR A 107 -4.27 4.47 -2.04
CA THR A 107 -4.01 3.16 -1.42
C THR A 107 -2.73 3.18 -0.59
N LEU A 108 -1.65 3.78 -1.11
CA LEU A 108 -0.40 3.94 -0.37
C LEU A 108 -0.58 4.80 0.88
N PHE A 109 -1.31 5.91 0.76
CA PHE A 109 -1.51 6.88 1.83
C PHE A 109 -2.30 6.25 2.98
N PHE A 110 -3.49 5.70 2.69
CA PHE A 110 -4.33 5.09 3.72
C PHE A 110 -3.68 3.83 4.32
N GLY A 111 -2.99 3.02 3.51
CA GLY A 111 -2.20 1.89 4.01
C GLY A 111 -1.07 2.33 4.95
N SER A 112 -0.36 3.41 4.61
CA SER A 112 0.69 3.99 5.46
C SER A 112 0.13 4.56 6.75
N VAL A 113 -0.99 5.29 6.69
CA VAL A 113 -1.67 5.83 7.89
C VAL A 113 -2.08 4.70 8.83
N MET A 114 -2.72 3.65 8.31
CA MET A 114 -3.09 2.47 9.09
C MET A 114 -1.87 1.81 9.75
N LEU A 115 -0.78 1.61 9.00
CA LEU A 115 0.44 0.99 9.51
C LEU A 115 1.10 1.85 10.60
N VAL A 116 1.21 3.16 10.39
CA VAL A 116 1.76 4.08 11.39
C VAL A 116 0.90 4.07 12.64
N SER A 117 -0.43 4.17 12.52
CA SER A 117 -1.34 4.08 13.66
C SER A 117 -1.20 2.76 14.43
N ALA A 118 -1.08 1.62 13.74
CA ALA A 118 -0.90 0.32 14.38
C ALA A 118 0.45 0.22 15.13
N VAL A 119 1.54 0.70 14.51
CA VAL A 119 2.87 0.75 15.14
C VAL A 119 2.85 1.67 16.36
N THR A 120 2.27 2.86 16.22
CA THR A 120 2.13 3.83 17.31
C THR A 120 1.32 3.26 18.48
N PHE A 121 0.20 2.59 18.21
CA PHE A 121 -0.60 1.89 19.23
C PHE A 121 0.23 0.84 19.97
N PHE A 122 0.95 0.00 19.22
CA PHE A 122 1.80 -1.03 19.80
C PHE A 122 2.88 -0.44 20.71
N ILE A 123 3.56 0.62 20.27
CA ILE A 123 4.59 1.29 21.07
C ILE A 123 3.99 1.83 22.37
N PHE A 124 2.89 2.57 22.31
CA PHE A 124 2.32 3.17 23.51
C PHE A 124 1.78 2.12 24.50
N THR A 125 1.06 1.10 24.02
CA THR A 125 0.42 0.11 24.90
C THR A 125 1.37 -0.98 25.38
N LYS A 126 2.26 -1.49 24.52
CA LYS A 126 3.12 -2.65 24.85
C LYS A 126 4.51 -2.26 25.31
N ILE A 127 5.09 -1.19 24.78
CA ILE A 127 6.45 -0.76 25.16
C ILE A 127 6.39 0.21 26.33
N LEU A 128 5.52 1.22 26.24
CA LEU A 128 5.44 2.28 27.24
C LEU A 128 4.43 1.97 28.37
N GLY A 129 3.62 0.92 28.23
CA GLY A 129 2.65 0.49 29.24
C GLY A 129 1.56 1.54 29.52
N ILE A 130 1.25 2.37 28.52
CA ILE A 130 0.20 3.37 28.65
C ILE A 130 -1.15 2.69 28.39
N ASP A 131 -2.04 2.82 29.35
CA ASP A 131 -3.44 2.44 29.21
C ASP A 131 -4.15 3.51 28.37
N LEU A 132 -4.38 3.17 27.09
CA LEU A 132 -4.96 3.99 26.03
C LEU A 132 -6.37 3.50 25.70
#